data_AF-A6NWV7-F1
#
_entry.id   AF-A6NWV7-F1
#
_cell.length_a   1.000
_cell.length_b   1.000
_cell.length_c   1.000
_cell.angle_alpha   90.00
_cell.angle_beta   90.00
_cell.angle_gamma   90.00
#
_symmetry.space_group_name_H-M   'P 1'
#
loop_
_entity.id
_entity.type
_entity.pdbx_description
1 polymer ?
#
loop_
_entity_poly.entity_id
_entity_poly.type
_entity_poly.pdbx_seq_one_letter_code
_entity_poly.pdbx_strand_id
1 'polypeptide(L)'
;MAYLKYIEKEMICRLFGISGGFVFKYWSDKGLYNKNNTKDLILEACGINIYEDPAYRNLSQEKCIRKIWDEGSPQMIAKLLEALSEYFCFAMGTDWWGDDDQHDYNQVQEIIKRLEELPSVELPTKQTPQSLSVILEDIENNFRGQKPELVIDRLHTFTCEYLRKLCVTHEIQTEDTKGNELPLHSLAGMLAKWYAENGYCDTEFTETACKCSISLFEKYNHVRNDHSAAHPNQLLSKAEAEYVVRIVADTLTFFDKLEQNHNHDTISWDGGMLFLNPDDELPF
;
A
#
# COMPACT_ATOMS: atom_id res chain seq x y z
N MET A 1 10.93 4.04 -9.37
CA MET A 1 11.85 5.21 -9.38
C MET A 1 11.70 6.02 -8.08
N ALA A 2 12.80 6.40 -7.41
CA ALA A 2 12.77 7.00 -6.07
C ALA A 2 12.13 8.41 -6.02
N TYR A 3 11.26 8.67 -5.05
CA TYR A 3 10.60 9.98 -4.82
C TYR A 3 11.51 11.02 -4.17
N LEU A 4 12.64 10.56 -3.63
CA LEU A 4 13.68 11.37 -3.01
C LEU A 4 14.94 11.33 -3.85
N LYS A 5 15.49 12.50 -4.16
CA LYS A 5 16.81 12.64 -4.79
C LYS A 5 17.89 12.18 -3.81
N TYR A 6 19.05 11.81 -4.34
CA TYR A 6 20.19 11.42 -3.52
C TYR A 6 20.53 12.46 -2.44
N ILE A 7 20.61 13.74 -2.82
CA ILE A 7 20.94 14.83 -1.88
C ILE A 7 19.86 15.03 -0.80
N GLU A 8 18.59 14.80 -1.15
CA GLU A 8 17.47 14.89 -0.20
C GLU A 8 17.58 13.75 0.82
N LYS A 9 17.91 12.53 0.38
CA LYS A 9 18.15 11.39 1.29
C LYS A 9 19.29 11.66 2.26
N GLU A 10 20.42 12.19 1.79
CA GLU A 10 21.57 12.49 2.66
C GLU A 10 21.25 13.61 3.68
N MET A 11 20.51 14.63 3.26
CA MET A 11 20.02 15.70 4.13
C MET A 11 19.07 15.16 5.22
N ILE A 12 18.10 14.33 4.83
CA ILE A 12 17.19 13.66 5.78
C ILE A 12 17.99 12.78 6.76
N CYS A 13 18.98 12.03 6.26
CA CYS A 13 19.85 11.21 7.11
C CYS A 13 20.65 12.06 8.11
N ARG A 14 21.11 13.25 7.69
CA ARG A 14 21.83 14.18 8.57
C ARG A 14 20.92 14.72 9.67
N LEU A 15 19.76 15.29 9.31
CA LEU A 15 18.81 15.87 10.26
C LEU A 15 18.36 14.88 11.33
N PHE A 16 17.96 13.67 10.91
CA PHE A 16 17.45 12.65 11.84
C PHE A 16 18.52 11.68 12.35
N GLY A 17 19.80 11.93 12.07
CA GLY A 17 20.91 11.10 12.55
C GLY A 17 20.81 9.64 12.13
N ILE A 18 20.34 9.39 10.90
CA ILE A 18 20.19 8.05 10.33
C ILE A 18 21.55 7.57 9.86
N SER A 19 22.20 6.73 10.66
CA SER A 19 23.50 6.15 10.30
C SER A 19 23.85 4.96 11.18
N GLY A 20 24.70 4.07 10.67
CA GLY A 20 25.22 2.94 11.43
C GLY A 20 24.13 1.94 11.85
N GLY A 21 23.01 1.88 11.13
CA GLY A 21 21.89 1.00 11.45
C GLY A 21 20.83 1.59 12.39
N PHE A 22 21.01 2.81 12.88
CA PHE A 22 20.12 3.48 13.82
C PHE A 22 19.48 4.72 13.20
N VAL A 23 18.34 5.12 13.79
CA VAL A 23 17.67 6.40 13.56
C VAL A 23 17.82 7.21 14.85
N PHE A 24 17.99 8.52 14.74
CA PHE A 24 18.31 9.41 15.86
C PHE A 24 19.55 8.98 16.65
N LYS A 25 20.61 8.58 15.94
CA LYS A 25 21.83 8.02 16.54
C LYS A 25 22.42 8.92 17.65
N TYR A 26 22.40 10.24 17.46
CA TYR A 26 22.92 11.20 18.45
C TYR A 26 22.18 11.18 19.79
N TRP A 27 20.91 10.75 19.83
CA TRP A 27 20.18 10.50 21.08
C TRP A 27 20.32 9.05 21.55
N SER A 28 20.44 8.09 20.62
CA SER A 28 20.66 6.68 20.94
C SER A 28 21.99 6.47 21.68
N ASP A 29 23.06 7.10 21.20
CA ASP A 29 24.40 7.05 21.81
C ASP A 29 24.43 7.65 23.24
N LYS A 30 23.46 8.51 23.57
CA LYS A 30 23.29 9.14 24.90
C LYS A 30 22.32 8.38 25.81
N GLY A 31 21.72 7.28 25.35
CA GLY A 31 20.73 6.50 26.10
C GLY A 31 19.36 7.19 26.25
N LEU A 32 19.12 8.28 25.50
CA LEU A 32 17.87 9.05 25.52
C LEU A 32 16.86 8.57 24.48
N TYR A 33 17.25 7.62 23.63
CA TYR A 33 16.43 7.10 22.54
C TYR A 33 16.46 5.57 22.51
N ASN A 34 15.28 4.95 22.58
CA ASN A 34 15.10 3.50 22.52
C ASN A 34 14.78 3.06 21.09
N LYS A 35 15.34 1.93 20.65
CA LYS A 35 15.03 1.30 19.36
C LYS A 35 13.54 1.00 19.14
N ASN A 36 12.76 0.92 20.22
CA ASN A 36 11.30 0.79 20.15
C ASN A 36 10.63 2.07 19.64
N ASN A 37 11.17 3.25 19.94
CA ASN A 37 10.62 4.52 19.47
C ASN A 37 10.58 4.55 17.94
N THR A 38 11.64 4.14 17.25
CA THR A 38 11.65 4.08 15.78
C THR A 38 10.63 3.09 15.25
N LYS A 39 10.50 1.94 15.93
CA LYS A 39 9.51 0.92 15.57
C LYS A 39 8.09 1.47 15.71
N ASP A 40 7.80 2.18 16.81
CA ASP A 40 6.49 2.79 17.05
C ASP A 40 6.19 3.91 16.04
N LEU A 41 7.16 4.79 15.75
CA LEU A 41 7.01 5.83 14.72
C LEU A 41 6.71 5.25 13.33
N ILE A 42 7.43 4.21 12.93
CA ILE A 42 7.19 3.56 11.62
C ILE A 42 5.84 2.82 11.62
N LEU A 43 5.48 2.17 12.73
CA LEU A 43 4.20 1.48 12.84
C LEU A 43 3.03 2.46 12.76
N GLU A 44 3.10 3.60 13.44
CA GLU A 44 2.06 4.63 13.42
C GLU A 44 1.96 5.30 12.04
N ALA A 45 3.09 5.70 11.45
CA ALA A 45 3.10 6.42 10.18
C ALA A 45 2.76 5.52 8.98
N CYS A 46 3.26 4.28 8.98
CA CYS A 46 3.24 3.40 7.81
C CYS A 46 2.43 2.12 8.00
N GLY A 47 1.99 1.79 9.22
CA GLY A 47 1.34 0.50 9.51
C GLY A 47 2.30 -0.69 9.45
N ILE A 48 3.61 -0.47 9.56
CA ILE A 48 4.64 -1.51 9.41
C ILE A 48 5.31 -1.77 10.76
N ASN A 49 5.11 -2.96 11.32
CA ASN A 49 5.88 -3.40 12.47
C ASN A 49 7.22 -3.99 12.00
N ILE A 50 8.28 -3.20 12.06
CA ILE A 50 9.61 -3.58 11.54
C ILE A 50 10.25 -4.79 12.23
N TYR A 51 9.74 -5.27 13.38
CA TYR A 51 10.26 -6.46 14.06
C TYR A 51 9.44 -7.72 13.80
N GLU A 52 8.20 -7.58 13.32
CA GLU A 52 7.29 -8.70 13.06
C GLU A 52 7.14 -8.96 11.56
N ASP A 53 7.10 -7.90 10.75
CA ASP A 53 6.90 -8.01 9.32
C ASP A 53 8.06 -8.80 8.66
N PRO A 54 7.80 -9.92 7.96
CA PRO A 54 8.82 -10.75 7.34
C PRO A 54 9.75 -10.00 6.38
N ALA A 55 9.26 -8.94 5.73
CA ALA A 55 10.04 -8.13 4.81
C ALA A 55 11.02 -7.18 5.51
N TYR A 56 10.83 -6.92 6.82
CA TYR A 56 11.58 -5.91 7.59
C TYR A 56 12.34 -6.49 8.79
N ARG A 57 11.85 -7.56 9.42
CA ARG A 57 12.36 -8.10 10.71
C ARG A 57 13.85 -8.42 10.79
N ASN A 58 14.52 -8.60 9.65
CA ASN A 58 15.95 -8.90 9.57
C ASN A 58 16.80 -7.69 9.13
N LEU A 59 16.19 -6.51 9.01
CA LEU A 59 16.85 -5.27 8.59
C LEU A 59 17.14 -4.38 9.80
N SER A 60 18.17 -3.54 9.69
CA SER A 60 18.40 -2.47 10.64
C SER A 60 17.36 -1.36 10.46
N GLN A 61 17.17 -0.49 11.46
CA GLN A 61 16.21 0.62 11.37
C GLN A 61 16.48 1.52 10.17
N GLU A 62 17.76 1.84 9.94
CA GLU A 62 18.21 2.59 8.76
C GLU A 62 17.79 1.88 7.46
N LYS A 63 18.00 0.56 7.37
CA LYS A 63 17.64 -0.22 6.18
C LYS A 63 16.12 -0.27 5.99
N CYS A 64 15.35 -0.34 7.07
CA CYS A 64 13.89 -0.26 7.01
C CYS A 64 13.42 1.08 6.42
N ILE A 65 13.94 2.21 6.92
CA ILE A 65 13.60 3.54 6.38
C ILE A 65 13.99 3.66 4.91
N ARG A 66 15.21 3.21 4.54
CA ARG A 66 15.65 3.25 3.14
C ARG A 66 14.76 2.39 2.24
N LYS A 67 14.33 1.21 2.71
CA LYS A 67 13.37 0.36 1.99
C LYS A 67 12.03 1.07 1.80
N ILE A 68 11.51 1.77 2.83
CA ILE A 68 10.29 2.58 2.71
C ILE A 68 10.47 3.71 1.68
N TRP A 69 11.63 4.38 1.63
CA TRP A 69 11.89 5.41 0.62
C TRP A 69 11.95 4.89 -0.81
N ASP A 70 12.34 3.62 -0.99
CA ASP A 70 12.53 3.00 -2.29
C ASP A 70 11.26 2.29 -2.79
N GLU A 71 10.44 1.75 -1.88
CA GLU A 71 9.28 0.91 -2.21
C GLU A 71 7.93 1.51 -1.76
N GLY A 72 7.93 2.46 -0.83
CA GLY A 72 6.72 3.08 -0.29
C GLY A 72 6.09 4.10 -1.24
N SER A 73 4.80 4.38 -1.06
CA SER A 73 4.08 5.44 -1.79
C SER A 73 4.56 6.84 -1.35
N PRO A 74 4.36 7.89 -2.16
CA PRO A 74 4.67 9.27 -1.76
C PRO A 74 4.06 9.64 -0.41
N GLN A 75 2.81 9.23 -0.18
CA GLN A 75 2.05 9.49 1.04
C GLN A 75 2.64 8.74 2.24
N MET A 76 3.06 7.50 2.06
CA MET A 76 3.74 6.74 3.12
C MET A 76 5.07 7.40 3.49
N ILE A 77 5.84 7.86 2.50
CA ILE A 77 7.11 8.56 2.74
C ILE A 77 6.86 9.90 3.45
N ALA A 78 5.85 10.67 3.01
CA ALA A 78 5.44 11.92 3.66
C ALA A 78 5.11 11.70 5.14
N LYS A 79 4.20 10.77 5.45
CA LYS A 79 3.83 10.42 6.83
C LYS A 79 5.01 9.99 7.68
N LEU A 80 5.93 9.20 7.11
CA LEU A 80 7.15 8.81 7.82
C LEU A 80 8.02 10.02 8.15
N LEU A 81 8.22 10.92 7.18
CA LEU A 81 9.01 12.14 7.39
C LEU A 81 8.35 13.10 8.37
N GLU A 82 7.02 13.20 8.38
CA GLU A 82 6.24 13.95 9.37
C GLU A 82 6.45 13.39 10.77
N ALA A 83 6.25 12.09 10.98
CA ALA A 83 6.44 11.44 12.27
C ALA A 83 7.87 11.61 12.81
N LEU A 84 8.88 11.51 11.93
CA LEU A 84 10.27 11.78 12.30
C LEU A 84 10.48 13.27 12.64
N SER A 85 9.86 14.19 11.91
CA SER A 85 9.94 15.65 12.14
C SER A 85 9.30 16.04 13.47
N GLU A 86 8.12 15.50 13.77
CA GLU A 86 7.41 15.73 15.02
C GLU A 86 8.21 15.21 16.21
N TYR A 87 8.72 13.97 16.10
CA TYR A 87 9.58 13.41 17.14
C TYR A 87 10.86 14.22 17.32
N PHE A 88 11.48 14.65 16.21
CA PHE A 88 12.68 15.49 16.25
C PHE A 88 12.41 16.80 17.00
N CYS A 89 11.32 17.50 16.69
CA CYS A 89 10.93 18.72 17.39
C CYS A 89 10.64 18.47 18.87
N PHE A 90 9.92 17.38 19.19
CA PHE A 90 9.63 17.00 20.57
C PHE A 90 10.90 16.74 21.39
N ALA A 91 11.83 15.97 20.84
CA ALA A 91 13.05 15.59 21.53
C ALA A 91 14.10 16.72 21.60
N MET A 92 14.11 17.64 20.63
CA MET A 92 14.88 18.89 20.70
C MET A 92 14.26 19.90 21.68
N GLY A 93 12.94 19.86 21.90
CA GLY A 93 12.25 20.79 22.78
C GLY A 93 12.44 22.25 22.33
N THR A 94 12.81 23.12 23.28
CA THR A 94 13.14 24.54 23.03
C THR A 94 14.65 24.78 22.88
N ASP A 95 15.46 23.73 22.71
CA ASP A 95 16.91 23.89 22.53
C ASP A 95 17.20 24.72 21.28
N TRP A 96 18.38 25.35 21.24
CA TRP A 96 18.78 26.19 20.11
C TRP A 96 19.10 25.29 18.91
N TRP A 97 18.27 25.35 17.88
CA TRP A 97 18.54 24.67 16.61
C TRP A 97 19.77 25.31 15.99
N GLY A 98 20.73 24.51 15.54
CA GLY A 98 21.79 25.06 14.69
C GLY A 98 21.18 25.63 13.42
N ASP A 99 21.82 26.63 12.81
CA ASP A 99 21.38 27.17 11.52
C ASP A 99 21.23 26.06 10.46
N ASP A 100 22.10 25.05 10.51
CA ASP A 100 22.06 23.86 9.65
C ASP A 100 20.83 22.97 9.94
N ASP A 101 20.47 22.73 11.21
CA ASP A 101 19.32 21.91 11.59
C ASP A 101 18.01 22.59 11.16
N GLN A 102 17.91 23.91 11.35
CA GLN A 102 16.76 24.70 10.91
C GLN A 102 16.63 24.71 9.40
N HIS A 103 17.75 24.83 8.69
CA HIS A 103 17.76 24.76 7.23
C HIS A 103 17.27 23.39 6.74
N ASP A 104 17.86 22.31 7.25
CA ASP A 104 17.51 20.95 6.85
C ASP A 104 16.07 20.60 7.19
N TYR A 105 15.57 21.00 8.37
CA TYR A 105 14.17 20.80 8.73
C TYR A 105 13.23 21.50 7.75
N ASN A 106 13.48 22.77 7.43
CA ASN A 106 12.65 23.51 6.48
C ASN A 106 12.65 22.84 5.10
N GLN A 107 13.79 22.32 4.66
CA GLN A 107 13.86 21.54 3.41
C GLN A 107 13.05 20.24 3.50
N VAL A 108 13.08 19.53 4.63
CA VAL A 108 12.25 18.34 4.85
C VAL A 108 10.75 18.68 4.81
N GLN A 109 10.32 19.81 5.36
CA GLN A 109 8.92 20.25 5.27
C GLN A 109 8.50 20.53 3.82
N GLU A 110 9.35 21.15 3.01
CA GLU A 110 9.08 21.34 1.58
C GLU A 110 9.03 20.01 0.80
N ILE A 111 9.85 19.03 1.19
CA ILE A 111 9.80 17.67 0.63
C ILE A 111 8.48 16.99 0.99
N ILE A 112 8.04 17.06 2.25
CA ILE A 112 6.76 16.49 2.71
C ILE A 112 5.62 17.07 1.87
N LYS A 113 5.52 18.40 1.81
CA LYS A 113 4.49 19.09 1.02
C LYS A 113 4.49 18.65 -0.44
N ARG A 114 5.67 18.55 -1.06
CA ARG A 114 5.81 18.05 -2.43
C ARG A 114 5.29 16.62 -2.57
N LEU A 115 5.59 15.73 -1.64
CA LEU A 115 5.16 14.33 -1.67
C LEU A 115 3.64 14.20 -1.50
N GLU A 116 3.03 15.03 -0.66
CA GLU A 116 1.57 15.07 -0.47
C GLU A 116 0.83 15.55 -1.72
N GLU A 117 1.41 16.50 -2.46
CA GLU A 117 0.84 17.04 -3.71
C GLU A 117 0.99 16.08 -4.90
N LEU A 118 1.79 15.02 -4.79
CA LEU A 118 1.99 14.08 -5.89
C LEU A 118 0.73 13.23 -6.14
N PRO A 119 0.22 13.17 -7.39
CA PRO A 119 -0.82 12.23 -7.74
C PRO A 119 -0.29 10.81 -7.57
N SER A 120 -0.99 10.04 -6.76
CA SER A 120 -0.66 8.66 -6.39
C SER A 120 -1.90 7.78 -6.56
N VAL A 121 -1.67 6.52 -6.88
CA VAL A 121 -2.70 5.50 -6.94
C VAL A 121 -2.31 4.36 -6.00
N GLU A 122 -3.09 4.19 -4.93
CA GLU A 122 -2.84 3.11 -3.98
C GLU A 122 -3.33 1.78 -4.57
N LEU A 123 -2.43 0.80 -4.64
CA LEU A 123 -2.74 -0.56 -5.05
C LEU A 123 -2.29 -1.55 -3.97
N PRO A 124 -2.96 -2.71 -3.86
CA PRO A 124 -2.51 -3.78 -2.97
C PRO A 124 -1.07 -4.22 -3.27
N THR A 125 -0.20 -4.22 -2.26
CA THR A 125 1.23 -4.60 -2.42
C THR A 125 1.61 -5.84 -1.62
N LYS A 126 1.03 -6.05 -0.43
CA LYS A 126 1.39 -7.19 0.45
C LYS A 126 1.11 -8.55 -0.17
N GLN A 127 -0.01 -8.66 -0.88
CA GLN A 127 -0.39 -9.89 -1.55
C GLN A 127 0.08 -9.94 -3.02
N THR A 128 0.92 -9.03 -3.48
CA THR A 128 1.28 -8.95 -4.90
C THR A 128 2.53 -9.79 -5.20
N PRO A 129 2.48 -10.73 -6.18
CA PRO A 129 3.66 -11.46 -6.63
C PRO A 129 4.79 -10.52 -7.08
N GLN A 130 6.03 -10.87 -6.76
CA GLN A 130 7.20 -10.07 -7.17
C GLN A 130 7.31 -9.91 -8.70
N SER A 131 6.72 -10.84 -9.46
CA SER A 131 6.59 -10.77 -10.93
C SER A 131 5.76 -9.57 -11.42
N LEU A 132 4.89 -8.98 -10.58
CA LEU A 132 4.06 -7.82 -10.94
C LEU A 132 4.70 -6.48 -10.55
N SER A 133 5.89 -6.48 -9.93
CA SER A 133 6.62 -5.26 -9.54
C SER A 133 6.82 -4.29 -10.70
N VAL A 134 7.14 -4.82 -11.89
CA VAL A 134 7.30 -4.02 -13.12
C VAL A 134 5.97 -3.37 -13.56
N ILE A 135 4.85 -4.07 -13.40
CA ILE A 135 3.52 -3.56 -13.75
C ILE A 135 3.12 -2.43 -12.80
N LEU A 136 3.33 -2.63 -11.49
CA LEU A 136 3.10 -1.61 -10.47
C LEU A 136 3.95 -0.36 -10.73
N GLU A 137 5.23 -0.53 -11.07
CA GLU A 137 6.09 0.61 -11.39
C GLU A 137 5.62 1.35 -12.65
N ASP A 138 5.16 0.64 -13.69
CA ASP A 138 4.63 1.26 -14.91
C ASP A 138 3.33 2.05 -14.65
N ILE A 139 2.43 1.50 -13.83
CA ILE A 139 1.19 2.18 -13.38
C ILE A 139 1.55 3.48 -12.67
N GLU A 140 2.40 3.41 -11.66
CA GLU A 140 2.79 4.56 -10.84
C GLU A 140 3.51 5.62 -11.67
N ASN A 141 4.41 5.21 -12.57
CA ASN A 141 5.14 6.13 -13.43
C ASN A 141 4.22 6.90 -14.38
N ASN A 142 3.26 6.22 -15.02
CA ASN A 142 2.33 6.88 -15.95
C ASN A 142 1.32 7.76 -15.20
N PHE A 143 0.82 7.31 -14.05
CA PHE A 143 -0.08 8.10 -13.22
C PHE A 143 0.60 9.37 -12.70
N ARG A 144 1.82 9.25 -12.16
CA ARG A 144 2.66 10.38 -11.75
C ARG A 144 3.00 11.31 -12.91
N GLY A 145 3.26 10.75 -14.09
CA GLY A 145 3.46 11.50 -15.33
C GLY A 145 2.21 12.23 -15.83
N GLN A 146 1.10 12.14 -15.08
CA GLN A 146 -0.23 12.65 -15.41
C GLN A 146 -0.77 12.14 -16.75
N LYS A 147 -0.50 10.87 -17.04
CA LYS A 147 -0.97 10.12 -18.22
C LYS A 147 -1.82 8.91 -17.81
N PRO A 148 -2.94 9.12 -17.09
CA PRO A 148 -3.80 8.02 -16.63
C PRO A 148 -4.34 7.16 -17.77
N GLU A 149 -4.45 7.70 -18.99
CA GLU A 149 -4.86 6.96 -20.19
C GLU A 149 -3.90 5.81 -20.56
N LEU A 150 -2.63 5.90 -20.16
CA LEU A 150 -1.63 4.85 -20.37
C LEU A 150 -1.64 3.79 -19.25
N VAL A 151 -2.32 4.06 -18.14
CA VAL A 151 -2.36 3.18 -16.96
C VAL A 151 -3.38 2.06 -17.15
N ILE A 152 -4.47 2.30 -17.89
CA ILE A 152 -5.63 1.40 -17.99
C ILE A 152 -5.25 -0.06 -18.34
N ASP A 153 -4.43 -0.29 -19.36
CA ASP A 153 -4.06 -1.66 -19.77
C ASP A 153 -3.19 -2.36 -18.70
N ARG A 154 -2.26 -1.61 -18.10
CA ARG A 154 -1.39 -2.14 -17.04
C ARG A 154 -2.16 -2.45 -15.77
N LEU A 155 -3.05 -1.55 -15.38
CA LEU A 155 -3.93 -1.74 -14.25
C LEU A 155 -4.87 -2.94 -14.48
N HIS A 156 -5.41 -3.11 -15.70
CA HIS A 156 -6.19 -4.31 -16.06
C HIS A 156 -5.40 -5.60 -15.86
N THR A 157 -4.17 -5.65 -16.38
CA THR A 157 -3.28 -6.81 -16.20
C THR A 157 -3.05 -7.09 -14.70
N PHE A 158 -2.76 -6.04 -13.91
CA PHE A 158 -2.61 -6.16 -12.46
C PHE A 158 -3.88 -6.68 -11.79
N THR A 159 -5.06 -6.13 -12.13
CA THR A 159 -6.36 -6.55 -11.58
C THR A 159 -6.61 -8.03 -11.82
N CYS A 160 -6.32 -8.55 -13.03
CA CYS A 160 -6.52 -9.96 -13.37
C CYS A 160 -5.68 -10.86 -12.47
N GLU A 161 -4.38 -10.58 -12.39
CA GLU A 161 -3.46 -11.38 -11.59
C GLU A 161 -3.78 -11.31 -10.09
N TYR A 162 -4.13 -10.12 -9.59
CA TYR A 162 -4.48 -9.92 -8.19
C TYR A 162 -5.76 -10.66 -7.79
N LEU A 163 -6.87 -10.47 -8.52
CA LEU A 163 -8.13 -11.17 -8.23
C LEU A 163 -7.98 -12.68 -8.38
N ARG A 164 -7.22 -13.14 -9.37
CA ARG A 164 -6.95 -14.57 -9.56
C ARG A 164 -6.22 -15.14 -8.35
N LYS A 165 -5.24 -14.42 -7.83
CA LYS A 165 -4.53 -14.84 -6.61
C LYS A 165 -5.48 -14.92 -5.41
N LEU A 166 -6.35 -13.93 -5.19
CA LEU A 166 -7.35 -13.98 -4.12
C LEU A 166 -8.25 -15.21 -4.26
N CYS A 167 -8.74 -15.48 -5.47
CA CYS A 167 -9.52 -16.69 -5.73
C CYS A 167 -8.74 -17.97 -5.40
N VAL A 168 -7.47 -18.07 -5.83
CA VAL A 168 -6.63 -19.25 -5.55
C VAL A 168 -6.37 -19.41 -4.05
N THR A 169 -6.14 -18.32 -3.31
CA THR A 169 -5.99 -18.34 -1.84
C THR A 169 -7.20 -18.97 -1.14
N HIS A 170 -8.40 -18.72 -1.66
CA HIS A 170 -9.67 -19.24 -1.14
C HIS A 170 -10.16 -20.52 -1.83
N GLU A 171 -9.27 -21.21 -2.55
CA GLU A 171 -9.57 -22.46 -3.27
C GLU A 171 -10.68 -22.34 -4.33
N ILE A 172 -10.90 -21.13 -4.86
CA ILE A 172 -11.86 -20.83 -5.91
C ILE A 172 -11.22 -21.14 -7.28
N GLN A 173 -11.91 -21.94 -8.10
CA GLN A 173 -11.46 -22.27 -9.46
C GLN A 173 -11.43 -21.02 -10.36
N THR A 174 -10.30 -20.77 -11.04
CA THR A 174 -10.08 -19.56 -11.85
C THR A 174 -10.01 -19.82 -13.35
N GLU A 175 -10.27 -21.06 -13.76
CA GLU A 175 -10.28 -21.51 -15.15
C GLU A 175 -11.66 -22.06 -15.53
N ASP A 176 -12.00 -21.96 -16.82
CA ASP A 176 -13.18 -22.59 -17.39
C ASP A 176 -12.98 -24.10 -17.60
N THR A 177 -14.03 -24.79 -18.06
CA THR A 177 -14.00 -26.24 -18.32
C THR A 177 -13.02 -26.66 -19.44
N LYS A 178 -12.43 -25.70 -20.14
CA LYS A 178 -11.46 -25.91 -21.23
C LYS A 178 -10.06 -25.48 -20.83
N GLY A 179 -9.85 -25.03 -19.58
CA GLY A 179 -8.56 -24.55 -19.07
C GLY A 179 -8.21 -23.12 -19.48
N ASN A 180 -9.19 -22.31 -19.90
CA ASN A 180 -8.96 -20.88 -20.16
C ASN A 180 -9.20 -20.07 -18.88
N GLU A 181 -8.36 -19.07 -18.63
CA GLU A 181 -8.53 -18.16 -17.50
C GLU A 181 -9.87 -17.40 -17.56
N LEU A 182 -10.53 -17.28 -16.41
CA LEU A 182 -11.79 -16.55 -16.29
C LEU A 182 -11.59 -15.03 -16.41
N PRO A 183 -12.56 -14.30 -16.99
CA PRO A 183 -12.50 -12.85 -17.09
C PRO A 183 -12.74 -12.15 -15.74
N LEU A 184 -12.32 -10.88 -15.63
CA LEU A 184 -12.38 -10.10 -14.38
C LEU A 184 -13.73 -10.13 -13.67
N HIS A 185 -14.82 -9.90 -14.40
CA HIS A 185 -16.16 -9.86 -13.82
C HIS A 185 -16.58 -11.23 -13.24
N SER A 186 -16.13 -12.33 -13.83
CA SER A 186 -16.37 -13.68 -13.30
C SER A 186 -15.57 -13.90 -12.01
N LEU A 187 -14.27 -13.56 -11.99
CA LEU A 187 -13.44 -13.66 -10.79
C LEU A 187 -14.02 -12.84 -9.64
N ALA A 188 -14.38 -11.57 -9.91
CA ALA A 188 -15.00 -10.69 -8.93
C ALA A 188 -16.34 -11.23 -8.42
N GLY A 189 -17.17 -11.81 -9.31
CA GLY A 189 -18.46 -12.38 -8.91
C GLY A 189 -18.32 -13.62 -8.02
N MET A 190 -17.35 -14.48 -8.32
CA MET A 190 -17.05 -15.66 -7.50
C MET A 190 -16.50 -15.25 -6.13
N LEU A 191 -15.59 -14.29 -6.10
CA LEU A 191 -15.01 -13.77 -4.86
C LEU A 191 -16.07 -13.04 -3.99
N ALA A 192 -16.89 -12.19 -4.59
CA ALA A 192 -17.97 -11.49 -3.89
C ALA A 192 -18.99 -12.46 -3.27
N LYS A 193 -19.31 -13.55 -3.99
CA LYS A 193 -20.15 -14.62 -3.44
C LYS A 193 -19.47 -15.31 -2.26
N TRP A 194 -18.20 -15.66 -2.41
CA TRP A 194 -17.44 -16.32 -1.36
C TRP A 194 -17.33 -15.45 -0.09
N TYR A 195 -17.07 -14.15 -0.23
CA TYR A 195 -17.04 -13.21 0.90
C TYR A 195 -18.37 -13.15 1.66
N ALA A 196 -19.49 -13.10 0.94
CA ALA A 196 -20.81 -13.09 1.57
C ALA A 196 -21.10 -14.41 2.32
N GLU A 197 -20.68 -15.55 1.77
CA GLU A 197 -20.90 -16.87 2.37
C GLU A 197 -19.99 -17.16 3.58
N ASN A 198 -18.83 -16.50 3.68
CA ASN A 198 -17.82 -16.74 4.72
C ASN A 198 -17.71 -15.62 5.76
N GLY A 199 -18.65 -14.67 5.80
CA GLY A 199 -18.69 -13.64 6.84
C GLY A 199 -17.63 -12.55 6.69
N TYR A 200 -17.11 -12.31 5.49
CA TYR A 200 -16.14 -11.23 5.22
C TYR A 200 -16.79 -9.85 5.19
N CYS A 201 -18.12 -9.79 5.14
CA CYS A 201 -18.91 -8.56 5.04
C CYS A 201 -19.67 -8.30 6.34
N ASP A 202 -19.30 -7.26 7.08
CA ASP A 202 -20.00 -6.86 8.32
C ASP A 202 -21.39 -6.27 8.05
N THR A 203 -21.63 -5.76 6.83
CA THR A 203 -22.88 -5.07 6.48
C THR A 203 -23.39 -5.46 5.10
N GLU A 204 -24.70 -5.32 4.90
CA GLU A 204 -25.34 -5.48 3.58
C GLU A 204 -24.78 -4.49 2.54
N PHE A 205 -24.31 -3.32 2.98
CA PHE A 205 -23.64 -2.36 2.10
C PHE A 205 -22.34 -2.95 1.53
N THR A 206 -21.52 -3.60 2.38
CA THR A 206 -20.27 -4.25 1.97
C THR A 206 -20.54 -5.35 0.94
N GLU A 207 -21.54 -6.21 1.18
CA GLU A 207 -21.94 -7.22 0.20
C GLU A 207 -22.40 -6.61 -1.12
N THR A 208 -23.19 -5.53 -1.05
CA THR A 208 -23.69 -4.83 -2.23
C THR A 208 -22.54 -4.20 -3.00
N ALA A 209 -21.57 -3.57 -2.32
CA ALA A 209 -20.38 -3.01 -2.94
C ALA A 209 -19.55 -4.09 -3.66
N CYS A 210 -19.34 -5.25 -3.04
CA CYS A 210 -18.70 -6.40 -3.67
C CYS A 210 -19.46 -6.86 -4.92
N LYS A 211 -20.79 -6.96 -4.88
CA LYS A 211 -21.63 -7.32 -6.04
C LYS A 211 -21.57 -6.25 -7.14
N CYS A 212 -21.56 -4.96 -6.79
CA CYS A 212 -21.45 -3.85 -7.73
C CYS A 212 -20.12 -3.86 -8.50
N SER A 213 -19.04 -4.35 -7.89
CA SER A 213 -17.73 -4.48 -8.54
C SER A 213 -17.78 -5.34 -9.83
N ILE A 214 -18.72 -6.29 -9.92
CA ILE A 214 -18.89 -7.16 -11.10
C ILE A 214 -19.20 -6.31 -12.34
N SER A 215 -20.20 -5.43 -12.23
CA SER A 215 -20.61 -4.52 -13.31
C SER A 215 -19.49 -3.52 -13.63
N LEU A 216 -18.80 -3.02 -12.61
CA LEU A 216 -17.65 -2.14 -12.78
C LEU A 216 -16.54 -2.81 -13.61
N PHE A 217 -16.14 -4.05 -13.26
CA PHE A 217 -15.10 -4.79 -13.97
C PHE A 217 -15.52 -5.22 -15.37
N GLU A 218 -16.80 -5.50 -15.60
CA GLU A 218 -17.34 -5.73 -16.94
C GLU A 218 -17.16 -4.47 -17.81
N LYS A 219 -17.57 -3.30 -17.33
CA LYS A 219 -17.37 -2.03 -18.03
C LYS A 219 -15.89 -1.67 -18.19
N TYR A 220 -15.07 -2.02 -17.22
CA TYR A 220 -13.63 -1.81 -17.29
C TYR A 220 -12.98 -2.63 -18.41
N ASN A 221 -13.39 -3.88 -18.63
CA ASN A 221 -12.94 -4.68 -19.78
C ASN A 221 -13.25 -3.98 -21.11
N HIS A 222 -14.44 -3.38 -21.24
CA HIS A 222 -14.81 -2.60 -22.43
C HIS A 222 -13.93 -1.36 -22.60
N VAL A 223 -13.70 -0.60 -21.53
CA VAL A 223 -12.81 0.57 -21.57
C VAL A 223 -11.40 0.17 -22.01
N ARG A 224 -10.86 -0.94 -21.49
CA ARG A 224 -9.56 -1.45 -21.90
C ARG A 224 -9.54 -1.83 -23.39
N ASN A 225 -10.55 -2.53 -23.89
CA ASN A 225 -10.57 -3.01 -25.27
C ASN A 225 -10.82 -1.89 -26.30
N ASP A 226 -11.67 -0.91 -25.95
CA ASP A 226 -12.20 0.06 -26.92
C ASP A 226 -11.64 1.48 -26.75
N HIS A 227 -11.08 1.82 -25.58
CA HIS A 227 -10.69 3.19 -25.23
C HIS A 227 -9.32 3.33 -24.55
N SER A 228 -8.48 2.28 -24.59
CA SER A 228 -7.13 2.30 -24.03
C SER A 228 -6.03 2.16 -25.09
N ALA A 229 -4.79 2.40 -24.66
CA ALA A 229 -3.59 2.25 -25.48
C ALA A 229 -3.23 0.79 -25.80
N ALA A 230 -4.02 -0.20 -25.37
CA ALA A 230 -3.86 -1.61 -25.74
C ALA A 230 -4.02 -1.85 -27.25
N HIS A 231 -4.80 -0.98 -27.92
CA HIS A 231 -5.09 -1.01 -29.34
C HIS A 231 -5.01 0.42 -29.90
N PRO A 232 -4.98 0.62 -31.24
CA PRO A 232 -4.96 1.95 -31.84
C PRO A 232 -6.34 2.64 -31.74
N ASN A 233 -6.78 2.88 -30.51
CA ASN A 233 -8.08 3.46 -30.16
C ASN A 233 -8.00 4.96 -29.92
N GLN A 234 -9.15 5.62 -29.97
CA GLN A 234 -9.30 6.93 -29.36
C GLN A 234 -9.28 6.75 -27.84
N LEU A 235 -8.30 7.37 -27.19
CA LEU A 235 -8.16 7.28 -25.74
C LEU A 235 -9.25 8.08 -25.02
N LEU A 236 -9.57 7.66 -23.79
CA LEU A 236 -10.42 8.43 -22.89
C LEU A 236 -9.86 9.85 -22.66
N SER A 237 -10.76 10.76 -22.28
CA SER A 237 -10.32 12.04 -21.73
C SER A 237 -9.51 11.81 -20.46
N LYS A 238 -8.55 12.70 -20.16
CA LYS A 238 -7.71 12.58 -18.96
C LYS A 238 -8.53 12.46 -17.68
N ALA A 239 -9.63 13.22 -17.57
CA ALA A 239 -10.53 13.19 -16.41
C ALA A 239 -11.24 11.84 -16.25
N GLU A 240 -11.74 11.26 -17.36
CA GLU A 240 -12.37 9.94 -17.33
C GLU A 240 -11.36 8.83 -17.05
N ALA A 241 -10.19 8.88 -17.69
CA ALA A 241 -9.12 7.92 -17.43
C ALA A 241 -8.67 7.94 -15.97
N GLU A 242 -8.51 9.13 -15.39
CA GLU A 242 -8.17 9.29 -13.97
C GLU A 242 -9.26 8.70 -13.07
N TYR A 243 -10.53 8.98 -13.35
CA TYR A 243 -11.64 8.42 -12.59
C TYR A 243 -11.68 6.89 -12.67
N VAL A 244 -11.51 6.32 -13.86
CA VAL A 244 -11.47 4.86 -14.09
C VAL A 244 -10.32 4.22 -13.33
N VAL A 245 -9.12 4.80 -13.38
CA VAL A 245 -7.95 4.27 -12.65
C VAL A 245 -8.20 4.28 -11.15
N ARG A 246 -8.71 5.40 -10.60
CA ARG A 246 -8.98 5.54 -9.16
C ARG A 246 -10.05 4.56 -8.69
N ILE A 247 -11.21 4.48 -9.35
CA ILE A 247 -12.30 3.60 -8.88
C ILE A 247 -11.90 2.12 -8.92
N VAL A 248 -11.12 1.69 -9.91
CA VAL A 248 -10.60 0.31 -9.97
C VAL A 248 -9.59 0.07 -8.85
N ALA A 249 -8.64 1.00 -8.64
CA ALA A 249 -7.65 0.90 -7.57
C ALA A 249 -8.28 0.89 -6.16
N ASP A 250 -9.28 1.76 -5.92
CA ASP A 250 -10.04 1.83 -4.67
C ASP A 250 -10.82 0.53 -4.42
N THR A 251 -11.41 -0.07 -5.47
CA THR A 251 -12.10 -1.36 -5.38
C THR A 251 -11.13 -2.48 -4.99
N LEU A 252 -9.93 -2.51 -5.58
CA LEU A 252 -8.90 -3.49 -5.24
C LEU A 252 -8.38 -3.32 -3.81
N THR A 253 -8.13 -2.07 -3.40
CA THR A 253 -7.71 -1.73 -2.03
C THR A 253 -8.79 -2.09 -1.02
N PHE A 254 -10.07 -1.95 -1.38
CA PHE A 254 -11.18 -2.39 -0.55
C PHE A 254 -11.15 -3.91 -0.33
N PHE A 255 -10.98 -4.72 -1.37
CA PHE A 255 -10.82 -6.17 -1.22
C PHE A 255 -9.61 -6.54 -0.36
N ASP A 256 -8.46 -5.89 -0.58
CA ASP A 256 -7.26 -6.12 0.22
C ASP A 256 -7.49 -5.85 1.71
N LYS A 257 -8.26 -4.81 2.05
CA LYS A 257 -8.61 -4.50 3.44
C LYS A 257 -9.56 -5.53 4.06
N LEU A 258 -10.52 -6.06 3.30
CA LEU A 258 -11.37 -7.16 3.77
C LEU A 258 -10.52 -8.40 4.10
N GLU A 259 -9.56 -8.73 3.24
CA GLU A 259 -8.61 -9.83 3.45
C GLU A 259 -7.70 -9.61 4.67
N GLN A 260 -7.19 -8.38 4.87
CA GLN A 260 -6.30 -8.08 5.98
C GLN A 260 -7.02 -8.12 7.33
N ASN A 261 -8.27 -7.64 7.41
CA ASN A 261 -9.04 -7.67 8.65
C ASN A 261 -9.34 -9.12 9.09
N HIS A 262 -9.66 -10.02 8.14
CA HIS A 262 -9.98 -11.41 8.46
C HIS A 262 -8.75 -12.31 8.69
N ASN A 263 -7.57 -11.93 8.20
CA ASN A 263 -6.32 -12.64 8.49
C ASN A 263 -5.84 -12.45 9.95
N HIS A 264 -6.36 -11.47 10.68
CA HIS A 264 -6.02 -11.26 12.09
C HIS A 264 -6.80 -12.17 13.06
N ASP A 265 -7.88 -12.83 12.61
CA ASP A 265 -8.81 -13.57 13.48
C ASP A 265 -8.77 -15.11 13.32
N THR A 266 -7.89 -15.66 12.48
CA THR A 266 -7.82 -17.11 12.26
C THR A 266 -6.49 -17.71 12.74
N ILE A 267 -6.51 -18.26 13.96
CA ILE A 267 -5.46 -19.17 14.44
C ILE A 267 -5.86 -20.60 14.06
N SER A 268 -5.09 -21.25 13.20
CA SER A 268 -5.24 -22.68 12.91
C SER A 268 -4.97 -23.50 14.18
N TRP A 269 -5.99 -24.19 14.70
CA TRP A 269 -5.86 -25.20 15.75
C TRP A 269 -6.19 -26.58 15.20
N ASP A 270 -5.56 -27.62 15.73
CA ASP A 270 -5.53 -29.01 15.22
C ASP A 270 -6.91 -29.74 15.26
N GLY A 271 -8.00 -29.00 15.45
CA GLY A 271 -9.39 -29.46 15.46
C GLY A 271 -10.39 -28.59 14.67
N GLY A 272 -9.95 -27.55 13.96
CA GLY A 272 -10.80 -26.67 13.14
C GLY A 272 -10.47 -25.17 13.25
N MET A 273 -11.23 -24.34 12.52
CA MET A 273 -11.12 -22.87 12.54
C MET A 273 -11.77 -22.30 13.81
N LEU A 274 -11.01 -21.57 14.63
CA LEU A 274 -11.54 -20.77 15.74
C LEU A 274 -11.77 -19.34 15.25
N PHE A 275 -13.03 -18.90 15.24
CA PHE A 275 -13.37 -17.48 15.11
C PHE A 275 -13.28 -16.84 16.49
N LEU A 276 -12.42 -15.84 16.67
CA LEU A 276 -12.41 -15.02 17.88
C LEU A 276 -13.39 -13.86 17.68
N ASN A 277 -14.63 -14.00 18.17
CA ASN A 277 -15.46 -12.82 18.40
C ASN A 277 -14.82 -11.99 19.52
N PRO A 278 -14.64 -10.66 19.36
CA PRO A 278 -14.12 -9.79 20.42
C PRO A 278 -14.98 -9.78 21.70
N ASP A 279 -16.23 -10.22 21.60
CA ASP A 279 -17.24 -10.17 22.66
C ASP A 279 -17.51 -11.51 23.37
N ASP A 280 -16.86 -12.61 22.97
CA ASP A 280 -17.02 -13.88 23.67
C ASP A 280 -16.05 -13.94 24.86
N GLU A 281 -16.60 -13.78 26.08
CA GLU A 281 -15.87 -13.99 27.33
C GLU A 281 -15.16 -15.36 27.30
N LEU A 282 -13.83 -15.33 27.47
CA LEU A 282 -13.00 -16.52 27.54
C LEU A 282 -13.53 -17.45 28.65
N PRO A 283 -13.82 -18.73 28.34
CA PRO A 283 -14.15 -19.70 29.38
C PRO A 283 -12.90 -19.96 30.22
N PHE A 284 -13.04 -19.78 31.53
CA PHE A 284 -12.01 -20.02 32.56
C PHE A 284 -11.43 -21.44 32.52
#